data_AF-A0A507FNU2-F1
#
_entry.id   AF-A0A507FNU2-F1
#
_cell.length_a   1.000
_cell.length_b   1.000
_cell.length_c   1.000
_cell.angle_alpha   90.00
_cell.angle_beta   90.00
_cell.angle_gamma   90.00
#
_symmetry.space_group_name_H-M   'P 1'
#
loop_
_entity.id
_entity.type
_entity.pdbx_description
1 polymer ?
#
loop_
_entity_poly.entity_id
_entity_poly.type
_entity_poly.pdbx_seq_one_letter_code
_entity_poly.pdbx_strand_id
1 'polypeptide(L)'
;MTHIAKVALVATLSRAVIAVLWILIAALSNIATWTPTLPYVQSIQLRPYDSSSSLLAPSPLSLVLSWDAAYFLRIAETGYPFEQFNAFFPLYPFLAQQLSATITAIVPSMSNTAAIVAAALLLSNVAFVLAACMLFK
;
A
#
# COMPACT_ATOMS: atom_id res chain seq x y z
N MET A 1 21.53 -10.78 -21.51
CA MET A 1 20.21 -10.32 -21.01
C MET A 1 19.60 -9.41 -22.06
N THR A 2 18.38 -9.70 -22.50
CA THR A 2 17.62 -8.84 -23.42
C THR A 2 17.45 -7.44 -22.80
N HIS A 3 17.33 -6.39 -23.62
CA HIS A 3 17.14 -5.00 -23.16
C HIS A 3 16.01 -4.91 -22.11
N ILE A 4 14.89 -5.59 -22.38
CA ILE A 4 13.72 -5.69 -21.50
C ILE A 4 14.07 -6.30 -20.13
N ALA A 5 14.92 -7.32 -20.08
CA ALA A 5 15.30 -7.94 -18.82
C ALA A 5 16.12 -6.97 -17.93
N LYS A 6 16.92 -6.08 -18.53
CA LYS A 6 17.63 -5.04 -17.77
C LYS A 6 16.65 -4.01 -17.21
N VAL A 7 15.65 -3.59 -17.99
CA VAL A 7 14.61 -2.66 -17.54
C VAL A 7 13.82 -3.25 -16.38
N ALA A 8 13.39 -4.52 -16.49
CA ALA A 8 12.67 -5.21 -15.42
C ALA A 8 13.50 -5.30 -14.12
N LEU A 9 14.80 -5.59 -14.23
CA LEU A 9 15.71 -5.64 -13.08
C LEU A 9 15.83 -4.25 -12.41
N VAL A 10 16.03 -3.19 -13.19
CA VAL A 10 16.13 -1.84 -12.63
C VAL A 10 14.81 -1.40 -11.99
N ALA A 11 13.68 -1.70 -12.61
CA ALA A 11 12.36 -1.38 -12.07
C ALA A 11 12.11 -2.11 -10.74
N THR A 12 12.41 -3.40 -10.66
CA THR A 12 12.26 -4.18 -9.41
C THR A 12 13.20 -3.71 -8.32
N LEU A 13 14.47 -3.42 -8.64
CA LEU A 13 15.42 -2.83 -7.69
C LEU A 13 14.94 -1.48 -7.16
N SER A 14 14.34 -0.64 -8.01
CA SER A 14 13.79 0.65 -7.58
C SER A 14 12.68 0.50 -6.53
N ARG A 15 11.83 -0.53 -6.65
CA ARG A 15 10.76 -0.83 -5.69
C ARG A 15 11.35 -1.36 -4.37
N ALA A 16 12.38 -2.19 -4.44
CA ALA A 16 13.08 -2.68 -3.27
C ALA A 16 13.74 -1.54 -2.47
N VAL A 17 14.38 -0.58 -3.16
CA VAL A 17 14.97 0.61 -2.52
C VAL A 17 13.89 1.43 -1.79
N ILE A 18 12.76 1.66 -2.44
CA ILE A 18 11.64 2.40 -1.83
C ILE A 18 11.11 1.66 -0.60
N ALA A 19 10.96 0.34 -0.67
CA ALA A 19 10.52 -0.47 0.48
C ALA A 19 11.51 -0.36 1.66
N VAL A 20 12.82 -0.41 1.39
CA VAL A 20 13.86 -0.22 2.42
C VAL A 20 13.78 1.17 3.04
N LEU A 21 13.65 2.22 2.22
CA LEU A 21 13.50 3.59 2.72
C LEU A 21 12.26 3.74 3.61
N TRP A 22 11.14 3.12 3.23
CA TRP A 22 9.93 3.10 4.05
C TRP A 22 10.13 2.40 5.39
N ILE A 23 10.79 1.25 5.41
CA ILE A 23 11.11 0.53 6.65
C ILE A 23 12.02 1.38 7.55
N LEU A 24 13.00 2.08 6.97
CA LEU A 24 13.88 2.99 7.72
C LEU A 24 13.10 4.17 8.31
N ILE A 25 12.18 4.77 7.55
CA ILE A 25 11.29 5.83 8.04
C ILE A 25 10.38 5.31 9.15
N ALA A 26 9.83 4.11 9.01
CA ALA A 26 9.01 3.46 10.03
C ALA A 26 9.80 3.17 11.31
N ALA A 27 11.04 2.71 11.19
CA ALA A 27 11.92 2.49 12.34
C ALA A 27 12.28 3.80 13.04
N LEU A 28 12.61 4.85 12.27
CA LEU A 28 12.98 6.16 12.82
C LEU A 28 11.80 6.87 13.50
N SER A 29 10.61 6.80 12.91
CA SER A 29 9.39 7.37 13.51
C SER A 29 9.01 6.67 14.82
N ASN A 30 9.17 5.35 14.90
CA ASN A 30 8.99 4.61 16.16
C ASN A 30 10.04 4.95 17.23
N ILE A 31 11.24 5.44 16.85
CA ILE A 31 12.22 5.94 17.82
C ILE A 31 11.80 7.32 18.35
N ALA A 32 11.23 8.19 17.50
CA ALA A 32 10.76 9.52 17.88
C ALA A 32 9.56 9.50 18.85
N THR A 33 8.79 8.42 18.91
CA THR A 33 7.68 8.26 19.88
C THR A 33 8.15 7.96 21.31
N TRP A 34 9.43 7.64 21.55
CA TRP A 34 9.97 7.37 22.90
C TRP A 34 10.36 8.62 23.69
N THR A 35 10.30 9.81 23.09
CA THR A 35 10.50 11.07 23.80
C THR A 35 9.14 11.61 24.30
N PRO A 36 8.87 11.64 25.61
CA PRO A 36 7.53 11.88 26.16
C PRO A 36 6.96 13.29 25.91
N THR A 37 7.74 14.23 25.35
CA THR A 37 7.31 15.59 25.01
C THR A 37 6.82 15.76 23.56
N LEU A 38 7.15 14.84 22.66
CA LEU A 38 6.79 14.89 21.24
C LEU A 38 5.37 14.40 20.88
N PRO A 39 4.74 13.40 21.54
CA PRO A 39 3.43 12.91 21.10
C PRO A 39 2.29 13.93 21.31
N TYR A 40 2.38 14.79 22.34
CA TYR A 40 1.40 15.86 22.55
C TYR A 40 1.49 16.95 21.47
N VAL A 41 2.70 17.37 21.10
CA VAL A 41 2.93 18.39 20.05
C VAL A 41 2.59 17.85 18.65
N GLN A 42 2.89 16.58 18.39
CA GLN A 42 2.52 15.92 17.12
C GLN A 42 1.01 15.70 16.97
N SER A 43 0.28 15.43 18.06
CA SER A 43 -1.19 15.30 17.99
C SER A 43 -1.92 16.60 17.61
N ILE A 44 -1.29 17.75 17.88
CA ILE A 44 -1.84 19.08 17.59
C ILE A 44 -1.42 19.60 16.20
N GLN A 45 -0.22 19.24 15.70
CA GLN A 45 0.29 19.75 14.41
C GLN A 45 0.40 18.72 13.27
N LEU A 46 0.40 17.42 13.55
CA LEU A 46 0.56 16.35 12.57
C LEU A 46 -0.52 15.28 12.77
N ARG A 47 -1.81 15.68 12.79
CA ARG A 47 -2.81 14.71 12.30
C ARG A 47 -2.37 14.36 10.88
N PRO A 48 -2.23 13.07 10.52
CA PRO A 48 -2.09 12.72 9.12
C PRO A 48 -3.24 13.42 8.39
N TYR A 49 -2.92 14.30 7.43
CA TYR A 49 -3.93 14.90 6.55
C TYR A 49 -4.79 13.79 5.91
N ASP A 50 -4.20 12.61 5.82
CA ASP A 50 -4.76 11.39 5.29
C ASP A 50 -5.17 10.38 6.38
N SER A 51 -6.46 10.07 6.44
CA SER A 51 -7.04 9.01 7.28
C SER A 51 -6.73 7.59 6.80
N SER A 52 -6.04 7.38 5.67
CA SER A 52 -5.73 6.04 5.15
C SER A 52 -4.91 5.21 6.14
N SER A 53 -4.03 5.85 6.91
CA SER A 53 -3.22 5.20 7.95
C SER A 53 -4.04 4.60 9.10
N SER A 54 -5.29 5.03 9.30
CA SER A 54 -6.19 4.47 10.32
C SER A 54 -7.03 3.29 9.83
N LEU A 55 -6.96 2.94 8.53
CA LEU A 55 -7.65 1.79 7.96
C LEU A 55 -7.12 0.46 8.49
N LEU A 56 -5.89 0.45 8.98
CA LEU A 56 -5.23 -0.71 9.58
C LEU A 56 -4.88 -0.41 11.03
N ALA A 57 -4.81 -1.46 11.85
CA ALA A 57 -4.14 -1.37 13.15
C ALA A 57 -2.69 -0.89 12.96
N PRO A 58 -2.06 -0.27 13.98
CA PRO A 58 -0.69 0.22 13.89
C PRO A 58 0.24 -0.87 13.37
N SER A 59 0.64 -0.74 12.11
CA SER A 59 1.41 -1.74 11.39
C SER A 59 2.28 -1.02 10.36
N PRO A 60 3.43 -1.59 9.97
CA PRO A 60 4.28 -0.99 8.95
C PRO A 60 3.54 -0.76 7.62
N LEU A 61 2.51 -1.55 7.33
CA LEU A 61 1.68 -1.42 6.13
C LEU A 61 0.86 -0.12 6.12
N SER A 62 0.45 0.39 7.27
CA SER A 62 -0.38 1.60 7.34
C SER A 62 0.37 2.87 6.92
N LEU A 63 1.70 2.85 6.99
CA LEU A 63 2.56 3.96 6.56
C LEU A 63 2.68 4.08 5.04
N VAL A 64 2.44 2.98 4.30
CA VAL A 64 2.59 2.93 2.83
C VAL A 64 1.27 3.26 2.14
N LEU A 65 0.19 3.48 2.89
CA LEU A 65 -1.12 3.80 2.35
C LEU A 65 -1.16 5.26 1.87
N SER A 66 -1.73 5.45 0.69
CA SER A 66 -2.08 6.74 0.12
C SER A 66 -3.58 7.02 0.37
N TRP A 67 -3.99 8.27 0.27
CA TRP A 67 -5.33 8.71 0.65
C TRP A 67 -6.45 8.08 -0.18
N ASP A 68 -6.15 7.76 -1.44
CA ASP A 68 -7.02 7.03 -2.35
C ASP A 68 -7.16 5.54 -1.99
N ALA A 69 -6.26 4.98 -1.19
CA ALA A 69 -6.35 3.60 -0.72
C ALA A 69 -7.61 3.35 0.12
N ALA A 70 -8.11 4.37 0.84
CA ALA A 70 -9.38 4.29 1.56
C ALA A 70 -10.56 4.01 0.62
N TYR A 71 -10.52 4.59 -0.59
CA TYR A 71 -11.55 4.37 -1.60
C TYR A 71 -11.44 2.97 -2.20
N PHE A 72 -10.24 2.58 -2.65
CA PHE A 72 -10.03 1.25 -3.24
C PHE A 72 -10.32 0.11 -2.26
N LEU A 73 -9.94 0.26 -0.99
CA LEU A 73 -10.23 -0.72 0.05
C LEU A 73 -11.74 -0.87 0.26
N ARG A 74 -12.47 0.25 0.37
CA ARG A 74 -13.93 0.22 0.49
C ARG A 74 -14.60 -0.37 -0.76
N ILE A 75 -14.04 -0.15 -1.95
CA ILE A 75 -14.53 -0.79 -3.18
C ILE A 75 -14.30 -2.30 -3.15
N ALA A 76 -13.13 -2.74 -2.70
CA ALA A 76 -12.81 -4.16 -2.59
C ALA A 76 -13.73 -4.87 -1.55
N GLU A 77 -14.01 -4.22 -0.42
CA GLU A 77 -14.83 -4.78 0.66
C GLU A 77 -16.33 -4.75 0.37
N THR A 78 -16.85 -3.66 -0.20
CA THR A 78 -18.31 -3.41 -0.30
C THR A 78 -18.82 -3.09 -1.70
N GLY A 79 -17.95 -3.09 -2.71
CA GLY A 79 -18.30 -2.67 -4.06
C GLY A 79 -18.45 -1.16 -4.18
N TYR A 80 -19.40 -0.66 -4.97
CA TYR A 80 -19.58 0.78 -5.20
C TYR A 80 -20.75 1.31 -4.36
N PRO A 81 -20.54 1.72 -3.08
CA PRO A 81 -21.64 2.13 -2.21
C PRO A 81 -22.20 3.52 -2.55
N PHE A 82 -21.38 4.41 -3.12
CA PHE A 82 -21.76 5.78 -3.42
C PHE A 82 -21.26 6.21 -4.80
N GLU A 83 -21.89 7.22 -5.39
CA GLU A 83 -21.62 7.66 -6.76
C GLU A 83 -20.17 8.14 -6.97
N GLN A 84 -19.58 8.78 -5.96
CA GLN A 84 -18.18 9.25 -6.00
C GLN A 84 -17.17 8.13 -6.23
N PHE A 85 -17.51 6.88 -5.92
CA PHE A 85 -16.62 5.74 -6.13
C PHE A 85 -16.52 5.38 -7.62
N ASN A 86 -17.49 5.76 -8.46
CA ASN A 86 -17.50 5.49 -9.91
C ASN A 86 -16.33 6.14 -10.66
N ALA A 87 -15.60 7.08 -10.04
CA ALA A 87 -14.38 7.64 -10.60
C ALA A 87 -13.20 6.63 -10.62
N PHE A 88 -13.25 5.58 -9.79
CA PHE A 88 -12.19 4.59 -9.67
C PHE A 88 -12.44 3.38 -10.57
N PHE A 89 -11.38 2.87 -11.20
CA PHE A 89 -11.45 1.73 -12.12
C PHE A 89 -11.73 0.41 -11.36
N PRO A 90 -12.78 -0.36 -11.72
CA PRO A 90 -13.26 -1.50 -10.91
C PRO A 90 -12.35 -2.73 -10.91
N LEU A 91 -11.54 -2.91 -11.96
CA LEU A 91 -10.69 -4.11 -12.06
C LEU A 91 -9.65 -4.18 -10.95
N TYR A 92 -9.09 -3.04 -10.55
CA TYR A 92 -8.03 -2.99 -9.54
C TYR A 92 -8.49 -3.48 -8.15
N PRO A 93 -9.56 -2.93 -7.53
CA PRO A 93 -10.06 -3.42 -6.25
C PRO A 93 -10.60 -4.85 -6.35
N PHE A 94 -11.19 -5.24 -7.49
CA PHE A 94 -11.63 -6.62 -7.70
C PHE A 94 -10.45 -7.61 -7.69
N LEU A 95 -9.37 -7.32 -8.42
CA LEU A 95 -8.17 -8.16 -8.42
C LEU A 95 -7.51 -8.22 -7.05
N ALA A 96 -7.48 -7.09 -6.32
CA ALA A 96 -6.98 -7.05 -4.95
C ALA A 96 -7.81 -7.97 -4.02
N GLN A 97 -9.13 -7.99 -4.17
CA GLN A 97 -10.03 -8.85 -3.39
C GLN A 97 -9.86 -10.34 -3.72
N GLN A 98 -9.62 -10.70 -4.99
CA GLN A 98 -9.37 -12.11 -5.36
C GLN A 98 -8.01 -12.58 -4.84
N LEU A 99 -6.99 -11.73 -4.98
CA LEU A 99 -5.65 -12.06 -4.49
C LEU A 99 -5.61 -12.11 -2.96
N SER A 100 -6.37 -11.27 -2.26
CA SER A 100 -6.43 -11.31 -0.79
C SER A 100 -6.92 -12.66 -0.26
N ALA A 101 -7.89 -13.29 -0.92
CA ALA A 101 -8.36 -14.63 -0.56
C ALA A 101 -7.22 -15.67 -0.60
N THR A 102 -6.33 -15.59 -1.60
CA THR A 102 -5.16 -16.46 -1.67
C THR A 102 -4.14 -16.16 -0.56
N ILE A 103 -3.96 -14.88 -0.21
CA ILE A 103 -3.05 -14.48 0.85
C ILE A 103 -3.58 -14.95 2.22
N THR A 104 -4.88 -14.77 2.49
CA THR A 104 -5.51 -15.26 3.73
C THR A 104 -5.47 -16.78 3.84
N ALA A 105 -5.57 -17.51 2.73
CA ALA A 105 -5.40 -18.96 2.73
C ALA A 105 -3.97 -19.39 3.14
N ILE A 106 -2.94 -18.61 2.77
CA ILE A 106 -1.54 -18.87 3.11
C ILE A 106 -1.22 -18.36 4.53
N VAL A 107 -1.80 -17.23 4.93
CA VAL A 107 -1.58 -16.56 6.23
C VAL A 107 -2.94 -16.33 6.92
N PRO A 108 -3.52 -17.36 7.56
CA PRO A 108 -4.85 -17.28 8.16
C PRO A 108 -4.96 -16.29 9.33
N SER A 109 -3.84 -15.93 9.94
CA SER A 109 -3.77 -14.99 11.07
C SER A 109 -3.90 -13.52 10.64
N MET A 110 -3.81 -13.23 9.34
CA MET A 110 -3.91 -11.86 8.84
C MET A 110 -5.37 -11.43 8.67
N SER A 111 -5.70 -10.21 9.10
CA SER A 111 -7.05 -9.66 8.91
C SER A 111 -7.37 -9.50 7.42
N ASN A 112 -8.65 -9.62 7.06
CA ASN A 112 -9.10 -9.47 5.67
C ASN A 112 -8.67 -8.12 5.07
N THR A 113 -8.86 -7.04 5.82
CA THR A 113 -8.45 -5.69 5.42
C THR A 113 -6.94 -5.59 5.16
N ALA A 114 -6.11 -6.18 6.04
CA ALA A 114 -4.66 -6.23 5.82
C ALA A 114 -4.28 -7.09 4.60
N ALA A 115 -5.01 -8.18 4.35
CA ALA A 115 -4.81 -9.03 3.18
C ALA A 115 -5.13 -8.30 1.87
N ILE A 116 -6.21 -7.52 1.83
CA ILE A 116 -6.58 -6.68 0.67
C ILE A 116 -5.51 -5.61 0.42
N VAL A 117 -5.04 -4.94 1.46
CA VAL A 117 -3.97 -3.94 1.35
C VAL A 117 -2.68 -4.58 0.83
N ALA A 118 -2.28 -5.73 1.38
CA ALA A 118 -1.10 -6.46 0.91
C ALA A 118 -1.23 -6.88 -0.57
N ALA A 119 -2.39 -7.40 -0.95
CA ALA A 119 -2.70 -7.74 -2.34
C ALA A 119 -2.62 -6.53 -3.27
N ALA A 120 -3.19 -5.39 -2.88
CA ALA A 120 -3.16 -4.15 -3.65
C ALA A 120 -1.71 -3.63 -3.82
N LEU A 121 -0.90 -3.67 -2.76
CA LEU A 121 0.52 -3.29 -2.83
C LEU A 121 1.31 -4.18 -3.80
N LEU A 122 1.09 -5.49 -3.78
CA LEU A 122 1.71 -6.41 -4.73
C LEU A 122 1.29 -6.11 -6.17
N LEU A 123 -0.02 -5.94 -6.40
CA LEU A 123 -0.57 -5.66 -7.72
C LEU A 123 -0.03 -4.34 -8.29
N SER A 124 0.06 -3.28 -7.47
CA SER A 124 0.62 -1.99 -7.87
C SER A 124 2.09 -2.09 -8.28
N ASN A 125 2.90 -2.84 -7.53
CA ASN A 125 4.31 -3.05 -7.88
C ASN A 125 4.49 -3.87 -9.17
N VAL A 126 3.68 -4.91 -9.36
CA VAL A 126 3.68 -5.70 -10.61
C VAL A 126 3.27 -4.82 -11.79
N ALA A 127 2.19 -4.05 -11.66
CA ALA A 127 1.75 -3.12 -12.69
C ALA A 127 2.82 -2.08 -13.04
N PHE A 128 3.55 -1.56 -12.05
CA PHE A 128 4.66 -0.63 -12.28
C PHE A 128 5.79 -1.27 -13.11
N VAL A 129 6.21 -2.50 -12.76
CA VAL A 129 7.27 -3.20 -13.50
C VAL A 129 6.83 -3.51 -14.93
N LEU A 130 5.59 -3.96 -15.12
CA LEU A 130 5.02 -4.21 -16.43
C LEU A 130 4.92 -2.93 -17.27
N ALA A 131 4.46 -1.83 -16.68
CA ALA A 131 4.38 -0.53 -17.35
C ALA A 131 5.76 -0.04 -17.79
N ALA A 132 6.78 -0.15 -16.93
CA ALA A 132 8.16 0.18 -17.30
C ALA A 132 8.67 -0.69 -18.45
N CYS A 133 8.42 -2.01 -18.41
CA CYS A 133 8.82 -2.91 -19.49
C CYS A 133 8.14 -2.59 -20.82
N MET A 134 6.87 -2.17 -20.81
CA MET A 134 6.13 -1.80 -22.01
C MET A 134 6.54 -0.44 -22.56
N LEU A 135 6.89 0.52 -21.69
CA LEU A 135 7.32 1.86 -22.07
C LEU A 135 8.69 1.86 -22.76
N PHE A 136 9.61 1.01 -22.28
CA PHE A 136 10.98 0.91 -22.81
C PHE A 136 11.18 -0.33 -23.71
N LYS A 137 10.07 -0.87 -24.23
CA LYS A 137 10.07 -1.99 -25.18
C LYS A 137 10.57 -1.55 -26.55
#